data_AF-A0A937JEX9-F1
#
_entry.id   AF-A0A937JEX9-F1
#
_cell.length_a   1.000
_cell.length_b   1.000
_cell.length_c   1.000
_cell.angle_alpha   90.00
_cell.angle_beta   90.00
_cell.angle_gamma   90.00
#
_symmetry.space_group_name_H-M   'P 1'
#
loop_
_entity.id
_entity.type
_entity.pdbx_description
1 polymer ?
#
loop_
_entity_poly.entity_id
_entity_poly.type
_entity_poly.pdbx_seq_one_letter_code
_entity_poly.pdbx_strand_id
1 'polypeptide(L)'
;MDYFDDEPHTPRGPKIRSDDTWAEVRRAWEAGETGASLARRYDVGLANLWRRRASEGWSRRKPADPRPEPVEGWDRHAEAALARFEHQRLEARALAEQLCKAMTGGSLEGTPIWHLAFVLHWRADHLGEAVIAADRAWIAGRGLDLALWREDGKLLPLWWIDELVLSANREAWREDHGLPPGVAPHVPVPVRRDGPKGDGAG
;
A
#
# COMPACT_ATOMS: atom_id res chain seq x y z
N MET A 1 61.11 19.77 60.21
CA MET A 1 60.04 18.77 60.32
C MET A 1 58.83 19.39 59.68
N ASP A 2 58.63 19.12 58.39
CA ASP A 2 57.36 19.27 57.68
C ASP A 2 57.40 18.26 56.54
N TYR A 3 56.57 17.23 56.69
CA TYR A 3 56.48 16.03 55.88
C TYR A 3 55.44 16.32 54.80
N PHE A 4 55.87 16.74 53.61
CA PHE A 4 54.97 16.75 52.44
C PHE A 4 54.95 15.34 51.86
N ASP A 5 53.86 14.65 52.17
CA ASP A 5 53.50 13.34 51.68
C ASP A 5 53.19 13.46 50.17
N ASP A 6 54.21 13.25 49.33
CA ASP A 6 54.03 13.08 47.89
C ASP A 6 53.46 11.67 47.67
N GLU A 7 52.13 11.52 47.73
CA GLU A 7 51.47 10.30 47.28
C GLU A 7 51.85 10.07 45.80
N PRO A 8 52.32 8.86 45.42
CA PRO A 8 52.64 8.57 44.03
C PRO A 8 51.37 8.65 43.18
N HIS A 9 51.31 9.64 42.29
CA HIS A 9 50.29 9.72 41.25
C HIS A 9 50.39 8.47 40.36
N THR A 10 49.63 7.44 40.72
CA THR A 10 49.59 6.21 39.94
C THR A 10 48.87 6.56 38.63
N PRO A 11 49.52 6.49 37.46
CA PRO A 11 48.84 6.77 36.21
C PRO A 11 47.69 5.78 36.09
N ARG A 12 46.44 6.29 36.06
CA ARG A 12 45.26 5.45 35.84
C ARG A 12 45.50 4.69 34.55
N GLY A 13 45.59 3.36 34.65
CA GLY A 13 45.74 2.48 33.49
C GLY A 13 44.63 2.74 32.46
N PRO A 14 44.81 2.33 31.20
CA PRO A 14 43.84 2.58 30.15
C PRO A 14 42.45 2.10 30.60
N LYS A 15 41.48 3.02 30.68
CA LYS A 15 40.08 2.65 30.96
C LYS A 15 39.54 1.87 29.77
N ILE A 16 39.55 0.54 29.87
CA ILE A 16 38.95 -0.34 28.86
C ILE A 16 37.43 -0.29 29.07
N ARG A 17 36.68 0.00 28.01
CA ARG A 17 35.20 -0.05 28.02
C ARG A 17 34.73 -1.42 27.57
N SER A 18 33.63 -1.89 28.15
CA SER A 18 32.98 -3.13 27.73
C SER A 18 32.45 -3.02 26.30
N ASP A 19 32.27 -4.15 25.64
CA ASP A 19 31.68 -4.18 24.30
C ASP A 19 30.23 -3.65 24.28
N ASP A 20 29.49 -3.81 25.38
CA ASP A 20 28.15 -3.22 25.53
C ASP A 20 28.18 -1.68 25.45
N THR A 21 29.17 -1.05 26.09
CA THR A 21 29.37 0.40 26.00
C THR A 21 29.66 0.81 24.57
N TRP A 22 30.47 0.03 23.84
CA TRP A 22 30.77 0.32 22.44
C TRP A 22 29.58 0.10 21.50
N ALA A 23 28.73 -0.90 21.78
CA ALA A 23 27.48 -1.09 21.06
C ALA A 23 26.51 0.09 21.27
N GLU A 24 26.47 0.66 22.48
CA GLU A 24 25.71 1.89 22.76
C GLU A 24 26.28 3.12 22.05
N VAL A 25 27.61 3.31 22.09
CA VAL A 25 28.30 4.38 21.37
C VAL A 25 28.01 4.28 19.86
N ARG A 26 28.02 3.07 19.30
CA ARG A 26 27.69 2.81 17.90
C ARG A 26 26.25 3.21 17.58
N ARG A 27 25.27 2.75 18.36
CA ARG A 27 23.85 3.09 18.16
C ARG A 27 23.63 4.60 18.19
N ALA A 28 24.27 5.29 19.15
CA ALA A 28 24.17 6.73 19.28
C ALA A 28 24.86 7.49 18.13
N TRP A 29 26.00 7.01 17.66
CA TRP A 29 26.66 7.52 16.44
C TRP A 29 25.78 7.35 15.20
N GLU A 30 25.23 6.16 14.98
CA GLU A 30 24.36 5.83 13.85
C GLU A 30 23.07 6.65 13.88
N ALA A 31 22.55 6.97 15.07
CA ALA A 31 21.42 7.88 15.29
C ALA A 31 21.75 9.37 15.03
N GLY A 32 23.01 9.72 14.81
CA GLY A 32 23.43 11.06 14.39
C GLY A 32 24.15 11.88 15.47
N GLU A 33 24.45 11.34 16.65
CA GLU A 33 25.22 12.06 17.68
C GLU A 33 26.65 12.43 17.21
N THR A 34 27.20 13.50 17.77
CA THR A 34 28.55 13.96 17.45
C THR A 34 29.61 13.19 18.24
N GLY A 35 30.80 13.00 17.65
CA GLY A 35 31.91 12.32 18.34
C GLY A 35 32.30 12.99 19.66
N ALA A 36 32.21 14.32 19.75
CA ALA A 36 32.46 15.07 20.98
C ALA A 36 31.38 14.83 22.05
N SER A 37 30.10 14.70 21.66
CA SER A 37 29.01 14.31 22.57
C SER A 37 29.27 12.91 23.13
N LEU A 38 29.55 11.95 22.25
CA LEU A 38 29.80 10.55 22.61
C LEU A 38 31.03 10.40 23.51
N ALA A 39 32.12 11.10 23.18
CA ALA A 39 33.35 11.10 23.98
C ALA A 39 33.11 11.57 25.42
N ARG A 40 32.31 12.63 25.59
CA ARG A 40 31.95 13.16 26.91
C ARG A 40 30.99 12.22 27.65
N ARG A 41 29.96 11.71 26.96
CA ARG A 41 28.88 10.90 27.55
C ARG A 41 29.37 9.53 28.03
N TYR A 42 30.23 8.89 27.25
CA TYR A 42 30.71 7.53 27.55
C TYR A 42 32.15 7.51 28.10
N ASP A 43 32.73 8.68 28.39
CA ASP A 43 34.11 8.86 28.86
C ASP A 43 35.09 8.05 27.98
N VAL A 44 34.97 8.21 26.65
CA VAL A 44 35.83 7.57 25.64
C VAL A 44 36.70 8.59 24.94
N GLY A 45 37.97 8.24 24.71
CA GLY A 45 38.86 9.10 23.94
C GLY A 45 38.44 9.17 22.47
N LEU A 46 38.41 10.38 21.90
CA LEU A 46 38.06 10.62 20.49
C LEU A 46 38.91 9.75 19.54
N ALA A 47 40.22 9.62 19.80
CA ALA A 47 41.11 8.80 18.99
C ALA A 47 40.69 7.32 18.96
N ASN A 48 40.20 6.78 20.08
CA ASN A 48 39.72 5.40 20.16
C ASN A 48 38.37 5.24 19.46
N LEU A 49 37.46 6.22 19.64
CA LEU A 49 36.18 6.26 18.94
C LEU A 49 36.37 6.31 17.41
N TRP A 50 37.32 7.12 16.92
CA TRP A 50 37.62 7.20 15.49
C TRP A 50 38.21 5.91 14.94
N ARG A 51 39.15 5.29 15.67
CA ARG A 51 39.74 4.00 15.28
C ARG A 51 38.67 2.93 15.18
N ARG A 52 37.80 2.82 16.19
CA ARG A 52 36.75 1.80 16.25
C ARG A 52 35.66 2.01 15.20
N ARG A 53 35.25 3.26 15.01
CA ARG A 53 34.36 3.66 13.90
C ARG A 53 34.92 3.22 12.55
N ALA A 54 36.21 3.48 12.29
CA ALA A 54 36.84 3.13 11.02
C ALA A 54 36.98 1.61 10.84
N SER A 55 37.39 0.88 11.89
CA SER A 55 37.56 -0.58 11.82
C SER A 55 36.25 -1.34 11.67
N GLU A 56 35.17 -0.84 12.28
CA GLU A 56 33.86 -1.49 12.27
C GLU A 56 32.88 -0.87 11.25
N GLY A 57 33.35 0.11 10.47
CA GLY A 57 32.58 0.70 9.36
C GLY A 57 31.34 1.49 9.79
N TRP A 58 31.33 2.13 10.96
CA TRP A 58 30.12 2.84 11.40
C TRP A 58 29.83 4.07 10.54
N SER A 59 28.63 4.12 9.99
CA SER A 59 28.10 5.25 9.22
C SER A 59 26.98 5.92 10.00
N ARG A 60 26.68 7.19 9.67
CA ARG A 60 25.48 7.82 10.20
C ARG A 60 24.32 7.45 9.31
N ARG A 61 23.12 7.32 9.90
CA ARG A 61 21.90 7.29 9.11
C ARG A 61 21.82 8.60 8.31
N LYS A 62 21.84 8.50 6.99
CA LYS A 62 21.64 9.66 6.11
C LYS A 62 20.22 10.18 6.40
N PRO A 63 20.02 11.47 6.72
CA PRO A 63 18.67 12.02 6.75
C PRO A 63 18.02 11.77 5.38
N ALA A 64 16.72 11.46 5.38
CA ALA A 64 16.00 11.33 4.12
C ALA A 64 16.13 12.64 3.35
N ASP A 65 16.40 12.54 2.05
CA ASP A 65 16.43 13.73 1.21
C ASP A 65 15.06 14.42 1.31
N PRO A 66 15.03 15.76 1.47
CA PRO A 66 13.76 16.47 1.60
C PRO A 66 12.91 16.22 0.35
N ARG A 67 11.61 16.01 0.55
CA ARG A 67 10.68 15.86 -0.57
C ARG A 67 10.72 17.16 -1.39
N PRO A 68 10.94 17.09 -2.72
CA PRO A 68 10.94 18.28 -3.56
C PRO A 68 9.60 19.00 -3.42
N GLU A 69 9.65 20.33 -3.34
CA GLU A 69 8.46 21.15 -3.28
C GLU A 69 7.71 21.07 -4.62
N PRO A 70 6.38 20.88 -4.61
CA PRO A 70 5.56 20.95 -5.81
C PRO A 70 5.71 22.31 -6.53
N VAL A 71 5.52 22.35 -7.85
CA VAL A 71 5.67 23.59 -8.66
C VAL A 71 4.72 24.69 -8.17
N GLU A 72 3.56 24.30 -7.66
CA GLU A 72 2.54 25.18 -7.11
C GLU A 72 2.84 25.70 -5.69
N GLY A 73 3.82 25.11 -4.98
CA GLY A 73 4.11 25.37 -3.57
C GLY A 73 3.25 24.55 -2.60
N TRP A 74 3.73 24.36 -1.36
CA TRP A 74 3.09 23.46 -0.39
C TRP A 74 1.65 23.83 -0.03
N ASP A 75 1.34 25.12 0.13
CA ASP A 75 -0.01 25.56 0.54
C ASP A 75 -1.06 25.20 -0.52
N ARG A 76 -0.83 25.59 -1.79
CA ARG A 76 -1.73 25.26 -2.90
C ARG A 76 -1.81 23.76 -3.15
N HIS A 77 -0.70 23.04 -2.97
CA HIS A 77 -0.69 21.59 -3.06
C HIS A 77 -1.59 20.95 -1.98
N ALA A 78 -1.52 21.43 -0.74
CA ALA A 78 -2.33 20.95 0.37
C ALA A 78 -3.82 21.24 0.16
N GLU A 79 -4.17 22.45 -0.31
CA GLU A 79 -5.55 22.81 -0.65
C GLU A 79 -6.11 21.92 -1.77
N ALA A 80 -5.35 21.72 -2.85
CA ALA A 80 -5.74 20.84 -3.95
C ALA A 80 -5.87 19.37 -3.50
N ALA A 81 -4.99 18.91 -2.60
CA ALA A 81 -5.07 17.58 -2.03
C ALA A 81 -6.33 17.42 -1.16
N LEU A 82 -6.67 18.41 -0.34
CA LEU A 82 -7.90 18.41 0.45
C LEU A 82 -9.14 18.37 -0.44
N ALA A 83 -9.20 19.19 -1.48
CA ALA A 83 -10.32 19.20 -2.42
C ALA A 83 -10.51 17.85 -3.13
N ARG A 84 -9.42 17.22 -3.60
CA ARG A 84 -9.47 15.86 -4.18
C ARG A 84 -9.97 14.83 -3.18
N PHE A 85 -9.48 14.90 -1.94
CA PHE A 85 -9.90 13.99 -0.87
C PHE A 85 -11.39 14.13 -0.57
N GLU A 86 -11.91 15.36 -0.46
CA GLU A 86 -13.33 15.60 -0.20
C GLU A 86 -14.21 15.11 -1.33
N HIS A 87 -13.80 15.33 -2.58
CA HIS A 87 -14.49 14.81 -3.75
C HIS A 87 -14.54 13.29 -3.76
N GLN A 88 -13.38 12.62 -3.62
CA GLN A 88 -13.30 11.15 -3.53
C GLN A 88 -14.14 10.59 -2.39
N ARG A 89 -14.19 11.28 -1.24
CA ARG A 89 -15.02 10.87 -0.10
C ARG A 89 -16.52 10.95 -0.40
N LEU A 90 -16.97 11.95 -1.15
CA LEU A 90 -18.37 12.07 -1.56
C LEU A 90 -18.74 11.00 -2.59
N GLU A 91 -17.89 10.77 -3.58
CA GLU A 91 -18.07 9.69 -4.57
C GLU A 91 -18.14 8.33 -3.90
N ALA A 92 -17.24 8.04 -2.95
CA ALA A 92 -17.23 6.78 -2.21
C ALA A 92 -18.51 6.57 -1.40
N ARG A 93 -19.09 7.62 -0.82
CA ARG A 93 -20.37 7.53 -0.08
C ARG A 93 -21.53 7.25 -1.02
N ALA A 94 -21.60 7.97 -2.14
CA ALA A 94 -22.64 7.76 -3.14
C ALA A 94 -22.58 6.34 -3.70
N LEU A 95 -21.37 5.85 -4.01
CA LEU A 95 -21.15 4.47 -4.42
C LEU A 95 -21.64 3.48 -3.35
N ALA A 96 -21.24 3.67 -2.09
CA ALA A 96 -21.64 2.79 -1.00
C ALA A 96 -23.17 2.73 -0.81
N GLU A 97 -23.86 3.87 -0.86
CA GLU A 97 -25.32 3.91 -0.79
C GLU A 97 -25.97 3.15 -1.96
N GLN A 98 -25.42 3.31 -3.16
CA GLN A 98 -25.95 2.67 -4.35
C GLN A 98 -25.72 1.15 -4.33
N LEU A 99 -24.52 0.71 -3.94
CA LEU A 99 -24.23 -0.72 -3.76
C LEU A 99 -25.09 -1.32 -2.66
N CYS A 100 -25.30 -0.62 -1.54
CA CYS A 100 -26.17 -1.10 -0.47
C CYS A 100 -27.60 -1.33 -0.96
N LYS A 101 -28.19 -0.34 -1.67
CA LYS A 101 -29.53 -0.47 -2.27
C LYS A 101 -29.61 -1.67 -3.22
N ALA A 102 -28.63 -1.82 -4.10
CA ALA A 102 -28.58 -2.93 -5.05
C ALA A 102 -28.38 -4.28 -4.33
N MET A 103 -27.55 -4.34 -3.29
CA MET A 103 -27.28 -5.58 -2.55
C MET A 103 -28.49 -6.00 -1.73
N THR A 104 -29.24 -5.10 -1.09
CA THR A 104 -30.37 -5.47 -0.21
C THR A 104 -31.69 -5.69 -0.95
N GLY A 105 -31.65 -6.26 -2.16
CA GLY A 105 -32.85 -6.63 -2.91
C GLY A 105 -33.47 -5.50 -3.75
N GLY A 106 -32.86 -4.32 -3.75
CA GLY A 106 -33.25 -3.22 -4.64
C GLY A 106 -32.89 -3.47 -6.10
N SER A 107 -33.20 -2.47 -6.94
CA SER A 107 -32.90 -2.50 -8.38
C SER A 107 -31.39 -2.56 -8.63
N LEU A 108 -30.98 -3.32 -9.65
CA LEU A 108 -29.62 -3.29 -10.20
C LEU A 108 -29.38 -2.06 -11.10
N GLU A 109 -30.44 -1.32 -11.46
CA GLU A 109 -30.35 -0.11 -12.27
C GLU A 109 -29.36 0.90 -11.69
N GLY A 110 -28.48 1.43 -12.54
CA GLY A 110 -27.44 2.37 -12.17
C GLY A 110 -26.19 1.74 -11.56
N THR A 111 -26.22 0.49 -11.06
CA THR A 111 -25.04 -0.18 -10.46
C THR A 111 -23.82 -0.03 -11.37
N PRO A 112 -22.70 0.53 -10.90
CA PRO A 112 -21.56 0.75 -11.77
C PRO A 112 -21.04 -0.59 -12.27
N ILE A 113 -20.72 -0.65 -13.55
CA ILE A 113 -20.43 -1.91 -14.24
C ILE A 113 -19.28 -2.69 -13.58
N TRP A 114 -18.29 -1.98 -13.02
CA TRP A 114 -17.13 -2.54 -12.30
C TRP A 114 -17.47 -3.19 -10.95
N HIS A 115 -18.67 -2.97 -10.42
CA HIS A 115 -19.14 -3.57 -9.17
C HIS A 115 -20.27 -4.58 -9.37
N LEU A 116 -20.76 -4.72 -10.61
CA LEU A 116 -21.91 -5.56 -10.92
C LEU A 116 -21.66 -7.02 -10.53
N ALA A 117 -20.48 -7.56 -10.84
CA ALA A 117 -20.11 -8.93 -10.51
C ALA A 117 -20.16 -9.20 -9.00
N PHE A 118 -19.58 -8.29 -8.22
CA PHE A 118 -19.61 -8.37 -6.75
C PHE A 118 -21.03 -8.34 -6.20
N VAL A 119 -21.88 -7.43 -6.69
CA VAL A 119 -23.28 -7.32 -6.26
C VAL A 119 -24.06 -8.60 -6.58
N LEU A 120 -23.90 -9.15 -7.78
CA LEU A 120 -24.56 -10.40 -8.19
C LEU A 120 -24.14 -11.58 -7.30
N HIS A 121 -22.85 -11.71 -7.00
CA HIS A 121 -22.36 -12.73 -6.07
C HIS A 121 -22.96 -12.58 -4.69
N TRP A 122 -22.91 -11.37 -4.13
CA TRP A 122 -23.47 -11.14 -2.80
C TRP A 122 -24.96 -11.47 -2.75
N ARG A 123 -25.74 -11.04 -3.74
CA ARG A 123 -27.18 -11.32 -3.81
C ARG A 123 -27.46 -12.82 -3.92
N ALA A 124 -26.67 -13.55 -4.72
CA ALA A 124 -26.80 -15.00 -4.85
C ALA A 124 -26.56 -15.74 -3.53
N ASP A 125 -25.60 -15.27 -2.74
CA ASP A 125 -25.26 -15.88 -1.45
C ASP A 125 -26.25 -15.52 -0.32
N HIS A 126 -26.96 -14.39 -0.42
CA HIS A 126 -27.71 -13.82 0.72
C HIS A 126 -29.23 -13.67 0.52
N LEU A 127 -29.75 -13.57 -0.71
CA LEU A 127 -31.15 -13.18 -0.95
C LEU A 127 -32.05 -14.29 -1.50
N GLY A 128 -31.49 -15.46 -1.84
CA GLY A 128 -32.23 -16.63 -2.26
C GLY A 128 -32.67 -16.63 -3.74
N GLU A 129 -33.30 -17.74 -4.14
CA GLU A 129 -33.49 -18.11 -5.55
C GLU A 129 -34.37 -17.15 -6.36
N ALA A 130 -35.41 -16.58 -5.75
CA ALA A 130 -36.31 -15.65 -6.43
C ALA A 130 -35.56 -14.39 -6.91
N VAL A 131 -34.62 -13.89 -6.11
CA VAL A 131 -33.79 -12.74 -6.45
C VAL A 131 -32.79 -13.09 -7.54
N ILE A 132 -32.16 -14.26 -7.45
CA ILE A 132 -31.24 -14.76 -8.50
C ILE A 132 -31.94 -14.88 -9.85
N ALA A 133 -33.17 -15.40 -9.87
CA ALA A 133 -33.96 -15.52 -11.09
C ALA A 133 -34.28 -14.15 -11.71
N ALA A 134 -34.61 -13.15 -10.87
CA ALA A 134 -34.83 -11.78 -11.32
C ALA A 134 -33.55 -11.14 -11.87
N ASP A 135 -32.41 -11.35 -11.22
CA ASP A 135 -31.11 -10.83 -11.67
C ASP A 135 -30.71 -11.42 -13.03
N ARG A 136 -30.94 -12.73 -13.23
CA ARG A 136 -30.73 -13.40 -14.52
C ARG A 136 -31.58 -12.78 -15.63
N ALA A 137 -32.87 -12.56 -15.36
CA ALA A 137 -33.77 -11.93 -16.32
C ALA A 137 -33.34 -10.49 -16.64
N TRP A 138 -32.91 -9.73 -15.62
CA TRP A 138 -32.42 -8.37 -15.78
C TRP A 138 -31.16 -8.30 -16.65
N ILE A 139 -30.18 -9.19 -16.44
CA ILE A 139 -28.96 -9.26 -17.27
C ILE A 139 -29.29 -9.65 -18.72
N ALA A 140 -30.14 -10.66 -18.92
CA ALA A 140 -30.55 -11.09 -20.26
C ALA A 140 -31.20 -9.96 -21.07
N GLY A 141 -32.01 -9.12 -20.41
CA GLY A 141 -32.67 -7.97 -21.04
C GLY A 141 -31.73 -6.85 -21.49
N ARG A 142 -30.48 -6.80 -21.00
CA ARG A 142 -29.51 -5.75 -21.34
C ARG A 142 -28.56 -6.12 -22.48
N GLY A 143 -28.68 -7.34 -23.03
CA GLY A 143 -27.80 -7.80 -24.10
C GLY A 143 -26.33 -7.85 -23.69
N LEU A 144 -26.06 -7.93 -22.38
CA LEU A 144 -24.75 -8.31 -21.88
C LEU A 144 -24.55 -9.77 -22.31
N ASP A 145 -23.88 -10.00 -23.45
CA ASP A 145 -23.45 -11.32 -23.95
C ASP A 145 -22.33 -11.90 -23.07
N LEU A 146 -22.59 -11.93 -21.77
CA LEU A 146 -21.74 -12.47 -20.76
C LEU A 146 -22.46 -13.72 -20.23
N ALA A 147 -21.92 -14.88 -20.55
CA ALA A 147 -22.35 -16.14 -19.97
C ALA A 147 -21.93 -16.19 -18.49
N LEU A 148 -22.56 -15.36 -17.64
CA LEU A 148 -22.20 -15.19 -16.23
C LEU A 148 -22.58 -16.40 -15.38
N TRP A 149 -23.51 -17.22 -15.86
CA TRP A 149 -23.98 -18.42 -15.18
C TRP A 149 -23.48 -19.68 -15.88
N ARG A 150 -23.15 -20.67 -15.07
CA ARG A 150 -22.92 -22.06 -15.46
C ARG A 150 -24.25 -22.73 -15.82
N GLU A 151 -24.16 -23.90 -16.46
CA GLU A 151 -25.32 -24.73 -16.80
C GLU A 151 -26.12 -25.17 -15.58
N ASP A 152 -25.46 -25.36 -14.43
CA ASP A 152 -26.09 -25.69 -13.14
C ASP A 152 -26.81 -24.51 -12.49
N GLY A 153 -26.82 -23.34 -13.13
CA GLY A 153 -27.49 -22.13 -12.64
C GLY A 153 -26.69 -21.33 -11.62
N LYS A 154 -25.46 -21.72 -11.27
CA LYS A 154 -24.57 -20.94 -10.40
C LYS A 154 -23.79 -19.89 -11.18
N LEU A 155 -23.43 -18.79 -10.52
CA LEU A 155 -22.53 -17.80 -11.09
C LEU A 155 -21.15 -18.41 -11.36
N LEU A 156 -20.49 -17.98 -12.43
CA LEU A 156 -19.06 -18.16 -12.63
C LEU A 156 -18.29 -17.49 -11.48
N PRO A 157 -17.03 -17.89 -11.22
CA PRO A 157 -16.23 -17.26 -10.18
C PRO A 157 -16.13 -15.73 -10.35
N LEU A 158 -16.18 -14.98 -9.25
CA LEU A 158 -16.17 -13.51 -9.23
C LEU A 158 -15.04 -12.93 -10.10
N TRP A 159 -13.81 -13.40 -9.87
CA TRP A 159 -12.63 -12.95 -10.60
C TRP A 159 -12.77 -13.14 -12.12
N TRP A 160 -13.41 -14.23 -12.57
CA TRP A 160 -13.61 -14.49 -14.00
C TRP A 160 -14.63 -13.52 -14.58
N ILE A 161 -15.72 -13.24 -13.85
CA ILE A 161 -16.72 -12.26 -14.28
C ILE A 161 -16.09 -10.86 -14.33
N ASP A 162 -15.28 -10.48 -13.35
CA ASP A 162 -14.57 -9.19 -13.34
C ASP A 162 -13.68 -9.05 -14.59
N GLU A 163 -12.92 -10.10 -14.93
CA GLU A 163 -12.09 -10.09 -16.14
C GLU A 163 -12.93 -10.04 -17.43
N LEU A 164 -14.06 -10.76 -17.51
CA LEU A 164 -14.99 -10.69 -18.64
C LEU A 164 -15.58 -9.28 -18.80
N VAL A 165 -16.01 -8.66 -17.70
CA VAL A 165 -16.56 -7.30 -17.69
C VAL A 165 -15.50 -6.29 -18.13
N LEU A 166 -14.27 -6.40 -17.60
CA LEU A 166 -13.14 -5.56 -17.98
C LEU A 166 -12.79 -5.72 -19.47
N SER A 167 -12.76 -6.96 -19.97
CA SER A 167 -12.48 -7.24 -21.37
C SER A 167 -13.58 -6.70 -22.29
N ALA A 168 -14.86 -6.80 -21.90
CA ALA A 168 -15.98 -6.30 -22.69
C ALA A 168 -16.06 -4.76 -22.71
N ASN A 169 -15.64 -4.11 -21.62
CA ASN A 169 -15.68 -2.66 -21.45
C ASN A 169 -14.29 -2.02 -21.55
N ARG A 170 -13.38 -2.68 -22.29
CA ARG A 170 -11.97 -2.31 -22.36
C ARG A 170 -11.74 -0.87 -22.79
N GLU A 171 -12.44 -0.40 -23.83
CA GLU A 171 -12.25 0.96 -24.32
C GLU A 171 -12.74 2.01 -23.32
N ALA A 172 -13.86 1.76 -22.64
CA ALA A 172 -14.34 2.64 -21.58
C ALA A 172 -13.33 2.75 -20.42
N TRP A 173 -12.76 1.62 -19.99
CA TRP A 173 -11.70 1.63 -18.98
C TRP A 173 -10.47 2.43 -19.43
N ARG A 174 -10.08 2.31 -20.70
CA ARG A 174 -8.93 3.04 -21.26
C ARG A 174 -9.19 4.56 -21.28
N GLU A 175 -10.41 4.95 -21.64
CA GLU A 175 -10.85 6.34 -21.60
C GLU A 175 -10.83 6.90 -20.18
N ASP A 176 -11.42 6.18 -19.21
CA ASP A 176 -11.45 6.56 -17.79
C ASP A 176 -10.05 6.73 -17.18
N HIS A 177 -9.03 6.11 -17.77
CA HIS A 177 -7.63 6.18 -17.31
C HIS A 177 -6.76 7.06 -18.20
N GLY A 178 -7.36 7.81 -19.13
CA GLY A 178 -6.66 8.78 -19.97
C GLY A 178 -5.63 8.15 -20.91
N LEU A 179 -5.79 6.87 -21.27
CA LEU A 179 -4.88 6.18 -22.17
C LEU A 179 -5.17 6.59 -23.63
N PRO A 180 -4.19 7.19 -24.34
CA PRO A 180 -4.40 7.59 -25.72
C PRO A 180 -4.64 6.38 -26.65
N PRO A 181 -5.31 6.57 -27.80
CA PRO A 181 -5.41 5.54 -28.82
C PRO A 181 -4.03 5.00 -29.23
N GLY A 182 -3.90 3.68 -29.35
CA GLY A 182 -2.66 3.01 -29.75
C GLY A 182 -1.59 2.86 -28.66
N VAL A 183 -1.71 3.54 -27.51
CA VAL A 183 -0.79 3.33 -26.37
C VAL A 183 -1.20 2.09 -25.59
N ALA A 184 -0.24 1.19 -25.35
CA ALA A 184 -0.46 -0.08 -24.65
C ALA A 184 -1.73 -0.82 -25.13
N PRO A 185 -1.85 -1.14 -26.44
CA PRO A 185 -3.10 -1.63 -27.04
C PRO A 185 -3.43 -3.08 -26.66
N HIS A 186 -2.70 -3.67 -25.73
CA HIS A 186 -2.97 -4.98 -25.13
C HIS A 186 -3.46 -4.84 -23.68
N VAL A 187 -3.59 -3.62 -23.15
CA VAL A 187 -4.02 -3.37 -21.77
C VAL A 187 -5.46 -2.80 -21.76
N PRO A 188 -6.33 -3.34 -20.89
CA PRO A 188 -6.22 -4.62 -20.19
C PRO A 188 -6.14 -5.81 -21.14
N VAL A 189 -5.51 -6.90 -20.69
CA VAL A 189 -5.35 -8.14 -21.48
C VAL A 189 -6.73 -8.76 -21.70
N PRO A 190 -7.17 -8.95 -22.96
CA PRO A 190 -8.46 -9.58 -23.22
C PRO A 190 -8.49 -11.02 -22.73
N VAL A 191 -9.60 -11.42 -22.09
CA VAL A 191 -9.82 -12.81 -21.67
C VAL A 191 -10.16 -13.64 -22.91
N ARG A 192 -9.53 -14.81 -23.04
CA ARG A 192 -9.96 -15.80 -24.04
C ARG A 192 -11.27 -16.43 -23.55
N ARG A 193 -12.29 -16.47 -24.42
CA ARG A 193 -13.61 -17.06 -24.11
C ARG A 193 -13.59 -18.58 -23.84
N ASP A 194 -12.43 -19.21 -23.92
CA ASP A 194 -12.21 -20.59 -23.46
C ASP A 194 -12.39 -20.58 -21.93
N GLY A 195 -13.59 -20.94 -21.46
CA GLY A 195 -14.05 -20.78 -20.07
C GLY A 195 -13.07 -21.24 -18.97
N PRO A 196 -13.36 -20.95 -17.68
CA PRO A 196 -12.45 -21.31 -16.60
C PRO A 196 -12.17 -22.81 -16.69
N LYS A 197 -10.90 -23.18 -16.91
CA LYS A 197 -10.48 -24.58 -16.82
C LYS A 197 -10.89 -25.04 -15.43
N GLY A 198 -11.85 -25.96 -15.36
CA GLY A 198 -12.31 -26.49 -14.09
C GLY A 198 -11.10 -26.96 -13.32
N ASP A 199 -10.83 -26.33 -12.17
CA ASP A 199 -9.86 -26.84 -11.23
C ASP A 199 -10.30 -28.27 -10.90
N GLY A 200 -9.54 -29.22 -11.43
CA GLY A 200 -9.72 -30.63 -11.13
C GLY A 200 -9.61 -30.79 -9.62
N ALA A 201 -10.66 -31.36 -9.02
CA ALA A 201 -10.60 -31.89 -7.68
C ALA A 201 -9.39 -32.83 -7.58
N GLY A 202 -8.46 -32.48 -6.70
CA GLY A 202 -7.43 -33.37 -6.14
C GLY A 202 -7.66 -33.48 -4.65
#